data_AF-A0A644TMY9-F1
#
_entry.id   AF-A0A644TMY9-F1
#
_cell.length_a   1.000
_cell.length_b   1.000
_cell.length_c   1.000
_cell.angle_alpha   90.00
_cell.angle_beta   90.00
_cell.angle_gamma   90.00
#
_symmetry.space_group_name_H-M   'P 1'
#
loop_
_entity.id
_entity.type
_entity.pdbx_description
1 polymer ?
#
loop_
_entity_poly.entity_id
_entity_poly.type
_entity_poly.pdbx_seq_one_letter_code
_entity_poly.pdbx_strand_id
1 'polypeptide(L)'
;MSGGEKKLVSLLQKVKRSNIILVKSKGQSKGGDGLGNLADMIEQFILRKLANEEGAIVVLRRNEIAEQIECAPSQVSYVLNTRFTSERGFMVESRRGSGGFVRIIRIPLQNIIYQNAANQISNETTLADIEYITERLRKYGLMTHRESTLVSHFYNLIDQAVGPAERTAIMRALLLSLAYI
;
A
#
# COMPACT_ATOMS: atom_id res chain seq x y z
N MET A 1 -9.68 4.48 22.14
CA MET A 1 -8.79 4.57 20.95
C MET A 1 -7.46 3.94 21.31
N SER A 2 -7.12 2.80 20.70
CA SER A 2 -5.89 2.07 21.00
C SER A 2 -4.66 2.81 20.42
N GLY A 3 -3.47 2.55 20.95
CA GLY A 3 -2.23 3.16 20.48
C GLY A 3 -1.90 2.89 19.00
N GLY A 4 -2.48 1.84 18.41
CA GLY A 4 -2.36 1.51 16.99
C GLY A 4 -3.16 2.43 16.06
N GLU A 5 -4.39 2.81 16.46
CA GLU A 5 -5.26 3.69 15.68
C GLU A 5 -4.69 5.10 15.57
N LYS A 6 -4.13 5.65 16.67
CA LYS A 6 -3.49 6.96 16.66
C LYS A 6 -2.27 7.01 15.75
N LYS A 7 -1.51 5.91 15.68
CA LYS A 7 -0.33 5.80 14.80
C LYS A 7 -0.73 5.76 13.33
N LEU A 8 -1.80 5.01 13.00
CA LEU A 8 -2.36 4.89 11.65
C LEU A 8 -2.95 6.22 11.15
N VAL A 9 -3.68 6.95 12.00
CA VAL A 9 -4.23 8.28 11.67
C VAL A 9 -3.10 9.29 11.40
N SER A 10 -2.03 9.26 12.19
CA SER A 10 -0.86 10.13 11.92
C SER A 10 -0.12 9.73 10.64
N LEU A 11 -0.13 8.45 10.26
CA LEU A 11 0.45 7.93 9.02
C LEU A 11 -0.33 8.45 7.81
N LEU A 12 -1.66 8.38 7.85
CA LEU A 12 -2.54 8.88 6.79
C LEU A 12 -2.45 10.41 6.62
N GLN A 13 -2.23 11.15 7.71
CA GLN A 13 -1.99 12.59 7.66
C GLN A 13 -0.61 12.95 7.06
N LYS A 14 0.41 12.10 7.23
CA LYS A 14 1.71 12.28 6.57
C LYS A 14 1.66 11.99 5.07
N VAL A 15 0.91 10.96 4.66
CA VAL A 15 0.70 10.63 3.24
C VAL A 15 0.02 11.79 2.47
N LYS A 16 -0.81 12.61 3.13
CA LYS A 16 -1.40 13.82 2.53
C LYS A 16 -0.40 14.88 2.04
N ARG A 17 0.87 14.85 2.50
CA ARG A 17 1.88 15.89 2.19
C ARG A 17 2.83 15.54 1.04
N SER A 18 2.79 14.33 0.51
CA SER A 18 3.77 13.87 -0.48
C SER A 18 3.07 13.32 -1.70
N ASN A 19 3.16 14.05 -2.81
CA ASN A 19 2.66 13.62 -4.12
C ASN A 19 3.08 12.18 -4.40
N ILE A 20 2.10 11.31 -4.58
CA ILE A 20 2.29 9.89 -4.88
C ILE A 20 2.81 9.77 -6.31
N ILE A 21 4.07 9.33 -6.43
CA ILE A 21 4.62 8.83 -7.68
C ILE A 21 4.27 7.34 -7.73
N LEU A 22 3.24 7.02 -8.52
CA LEU A 22 2.99 5.66 -9.00
C LEU A 22 4.19 5.23 -9.83
N VAL A 23 4.89 4.19 -9.37
CA VAL A 23 5.96 3.56 -10.14
C VAL A 23 5.33 2.89 -11.35
N LYS A 24 5.41 3.57 -12.51
CA LYS A 24 5.20 2.95 -13.81
C LYS A 24 6.33 1.94 -14.06
N SER A 25 5.96 0.69 -14.24
CA SER A 25 6.80 -0.30 -14.90
C SER A 25 6.89 0.02 -16.39
N LYS A 26 8.10 0.33 -16.89
CA LYS A 26 8.56 0.03 -18.26
C LYS A 26 10.04 0.42 -18.50
N GLY A 27 10.80 -0.53 -19.04
CA GLY A 27 11.78 -0.27 -20.12
C GLY A 27 13.25 -0.13 -19.75
N GLN A 28 14.06 -1.08 -20.25
CA GLN A 28 15.53 -1.14 -20.25
C GLN A 28 16.23 0.11 -20.82
N SER A 29 17.41 0.48 -20.28
CA SER A 29 18.68 0.55 -21.05
C SER A 29 19.90 0.94 -20.18
N LYS A 30 20.91 0.06 -20.23
CA LYS A 30 22.38 0.24 -20.21
C LYS A 30 23.05 1.41 -19.47
N GLY A 31 24.03 1.04 -18.64
CA GLY A 31 25.33 1.72 -18.58
C GLY A 31 25.71 2.34 -17.23
N GLY A 32 26.39 1.56 -16.38
CA GLY A 32 27.21 2.04 -15.27
C GLY A 32 26.48 2.33 -13.95
N ASP A 33 26.48 1.36 -13.01
CA ASP A 33 26.65 1.64 -11.56
C ASP A 33 26.62 0.34 -10.76
N GLY A 34 27.73 -0.01 -10.08
CA GLY A 34 27.82 -1.22 -9.25
C GLY A 34 26.94 -1.19 -8.00
N LEU A 35 26.48 -0.01 -7.57
CA LEU A 35 25.66 0.17 -6.37
C LEU A 35 24.15 -0.01 -6.61
N GLY A 36 23.64 0.44 -7.76
CA GLY A 36 22.23 0.28 -8.11
C GLY A 36 21.84 -1.19 -8.21
N ASN A 37 22.71 -1.98 -8.83
CA ASN A 37 22.51 -3.43 -8.98
C ASN A 37 22.45 -4.13 -7.61
N LEU A 38 23.37 -3.84 -6.69
CA LEU A 38 23.38 -4.50 -5.37
C LEU A 38 22.16 -4.13 -4.51
N ALA A 39 21.81 -2.85 -4.47
CA ALA A 39 20.63 -2.40 -3.74
C ALA A 39 19.34 -3.03 -4.29
N ASP A 40 19.21 -3.07 -5.62
CA ASP A 40 18.06 -3.67 -6.29
C ASP A 40 18.02 -5.20 -6.10
N MET A 41 19.16 -5.88 -6.07
CA MET A 41 19.24 -7.32 -5.75
C MET A 41 18.74 -7.63 -4.34
N ILE A 42 19.17 -6.84 -3.33
CA ILE A 42 18.70 -6.99 -1.94
C ILE A 42 17.19 -6.70 -1.87
N GLU A 43 16.72 -5.65 -2.54
CA GLU A 43 15.30 -5.29 -2.60
C GLU A 43 14.46 -6.42 -3.20
N GLN A 44 14.84 -6.94 -4.38
CA GLN A 44 14.14 -8.05 -5.02
C GLN A 44 14.17 -9.33 -4.19
N PHE A 45 15.29 -9.62 -3.51
CA PHE A 45 15.38 -10.76 -2.60
C PHE A 45 14.32 -10.68 -1.49
N ILE A 46 14.23 -9.55 -0.81
CA ILE A 46 13.27 -9.34 0.27
C ILE A 46 11.83 -9.38 -0.27
N LEU A 47 11.56 -8.76 -1.42
CA LEU A 47 10.23 -8.75 -2.04
C LEU A 47 9.76 -10.17 -2.41
N ARG A 48 10.65 -11.02 -2.93
CA ARG A 48 10.33 -12.43 -3.21
C ARG A 48 9.99 -13.21 -1.95
N LYS A 49 10.75 -13.00 -0.87
CA LYS A 49 10.44 -13.61 0.43
C LYS A 49 9.08 -13.15 0.96
N LEU A 50 8.77 -11.86 0.86
CA LEU A 50 7.46 -11.32 1.25
C LEU A 50 6.29 -11.87 0.40
N ALA A 51 6.52 -12.13 -0.88
CA ALA A 51 5.49 -12.65 -1.78
C ALA A 51 5.14 -14.12 -1.52
N ASN A 52 6.07 -14.89 -0.97
CA ASN A 52 5.90 -16.32 -0.67
C ASN A 52 5.25 -16.58 0.70
N GLU A 53 5.04 -15.55 1.51
CA GLU A 53 4.46 -15.65 2.85
C GLU A 53 2.99 -15.21 2.84
N GLU A 54 2.08 -16.07 3.31
CA GLU A 54 0.63 -15.81 3.31
C GLU A 54 0.21 -14.59 4.15
N GLY A 55 1.08 -14.11 5.05
CA GLY A 55 0.81 -12.98 5.94
C GLY A 55 1.34 -11.62 5.49
N ALA A 56 2.06 -11.53 4.36
CA ALA A 56 2.77 -10.31 3.94
C ALA A 56 3.79 -9.77 4.98
N ILE A 57 4.29 -10.67 5.83
CA ILE A 57 5.31 -10.41 6.86
C ILE A 57 6.47 -11.35 6.62
N VAL A 58 7.69 -10.85 6.70
CA VAL A 58 8.90 -11.67 6.73
C VAL A 58 9.78 -11.29 7.91
N VAL A 59 10.40 -12.27 8.56
CA VAL A 59 11.40 -12.08 9.60
C VAL A 59 12.72 -12.65 9.10
N LEU A 60 13.76 -11.82 9.05
CA LEU A 60 15.07 -12.17 8.50
C LEU A 60 16.19 -11.67 9.40
N ARG A 61 17.40 -12.18 9.24
CA ARG A 61 18.61 -11.56 9.84
C ARG A 61 19.41 -10.83 8.77
N ARG A 62 19.96 -9.66 9.13
CA ARG A 62 20.80 -8.86 8.20
C ARG A 62 22.00 -9.65 7.69
N ASN A 63 22.61 -10.45 8.56
CA ASN A 63 23.78 -11.26 8.21
C ASN A 63 23.41 -12.39 7.24
N GLU A 64 22.25 -13.01 7.38
CA GLU A 64 21.78 -14.07 6.46
C GLU A 64 21.53 -13.50 5.06
N ILE A 65 20.89 -12.33 4.96
CA ILE A 65 20.69 -11.64 3.68
C ILE A 65 22.05 -11.28 3.06
N ALA A 66 22.95 -10.74 3.88
CA ALA A 66 24.28 -10.33 3.45
C ALA A 66 25.11 -11.51 2.94
N GLU A 67 25.05 -12.66 3.61
CA GLU A 67 25.73 -13.90 3.18
C GLU A 67 25.16 -14.44 1.87
N GLN A 68 23.83 -14.47 1.72
CA GLN A 68 23.18 -14.97 0.50
C GLN A 68 23.38 -14.08 -0.73
N ILE A 69 23.53 -12.78 -0.53
CA ILE A 69 23.77 -11.79 -1.60
C ILE A 69 25.28 -11.50 -1.76
N GLU A 70 26.13 -12.13 -0.95
CA GLU A 70 27.59 -11.93 -0.91
C GLU A 70 27.97 -10.44 -0.73
N CYS A 71 27.33 -9.76 0.22
CA CYS A 71 27.54 -8.35 0.51
C CYS A 71 27.80 -8.07 2.00
N ALA A 72 28.13 -6.81 2.33
CA ALA A 72 28.27 -6.39 3.73
C ALA A 72 26.91 -6.18 4.43
N PRO A 73 26.75 -6.50 5.73
CA PRO A 73 25.51 -6.24 6.48
C PRO A 73 25.07 -4.76 6.53
N SER A 74 26.02 -3.83 6.36
CA SER A 74 25.75 -2.40 6.24
C SER A 74 24.94 -2.06 4.98
N GLN A 75 25.16 -2.78 3.86
CA GLN A 75 24.42 -2.59 2.62
C GLN A 75 22.95 -3.00 2.79
N VAL A 76 22.69 -4.10 3.48
CA VAL A 76 21.33 -4.51 3.84
C VAL A 76 20.65 -3.43 4.68
N SER A 77 21.37 -2.85 5.66
CA SER A 77 20.84 -1.77 6.49
C SER A 77 20.48 -0.52 5.68
N TYR A 78 21.33 -0.16 4.71
CA TYR A 78 21.07 0.95 3.80
C TYR A 78 19.81 0.72 2.97
N VAL A 79 19.65 -0.47 2.37
CA VAL A 79 18.47 -0.81 1.55
C VAL A 79 17.19 -0.81 2.39
N LEU A 80 17.21 -1.40 3.59
CA LEU A 80 16.05 -1.38 4.50
C LEU A 80 15.61 0.05 4.82
N ASN A 81 16.53 0.96 5.09
CA ASN A 81 16.23 2.34 5.46
C ASN A 81 15.79 3.23 4.27
N THR A 82 16.13 2.86 3.04
CA THR A 82 15.88 3.70 1.85
C THR A 82 14.78 3.16 0.92
N ARG A 83 14.56 1.84 0.89
CA ARG A 83 13.61 1.17 -0.02
C ARG A 83 12.39 0.59 0.70
N PHE A 84 12.53 0.18 1.96
CA PHE A 84 11.46 -0.42 2.76
C PHE A 84 10.90 0.56 3.79
N THR A 85 10.39 1.69 3.31
CA THR A 85 9.87 2.77 4.15
C THR A 85 8.34 2.76 4.23
N SER A 86 7.77 3.45 5.22
CA SER A 86 6.32 3.62 5.35
C SER A 86 5.69 4.26 4.12
N GLU A 87 6.39 5.21 3.50
CA GLU A 87 5.94 5.90 2.29
C GLU A 87 5.85 4.96 1.08
N ARG A 88 6.66 3.90 1.09
CA ARG A 88 6.66 2.84 0.05
C ARG A 88 5.79 1.64 0.42
N GLY A 89 5.02 1.73 1.51
CA GLY A 89 4.10 0.68 1.93
C GLY A 89 4.75 -0.44 2.73
N PHE A 90 5.84 -0.15 3.45
CA PHE A 90 6.49 -1.13 4.33
C PHE A 90 6.64 -0.62 5.75
N MET A 91 6.52 -1.52 6.72
CA MET A 91 6.90 -1.27 8.11
C MET A 91 8.07 -2.18 8.47
N VAL A 92 9.14 -1.59 8.99
CA VAL A 92 10.36 -2.32 9.38
C VAL A 92 10.56 -2.19 10.88
N GLU A 93 10.66 -3.32 11.57
CA GLU A 93 11.07 -3.42 12.97
C GLU A 93 12.43 -4.10 13.03
N SER A 94 13.31 -3.66 13.94
CA SER A 94 14.59 -4.35 14.14
C SER A 94 14.95 -4.48 15.61
N ARG A 95 15.51 -5.63 15.97
CA ARG A 95 16.06 -5.92 17.30
C ARG A 95 17.55 -6.21 17.19
N ARG A 96 18.36 -5.58 18.04
CA ARG A 96 19.82 -5.80 18.12
C ARG A 96 20.16 -6.85 19.19
N GLY A 97 21.39 -7.37 19.17
CA GLY A 97 21.92 -8.36 20.12
C GLY A 97 22.08 -9.77 19.52
N SER A 98 22.54 -10.71 20.34
CA SER A 98 22.56 -12.15 20.02
C SER A 98 21.13 -12.63 19.74
N GLY A 99 20.86 -13.03 18.50
CA GLY A 99 19.50 -13.33 18.03
C GLY A 99 18.71 -12.14 17.46
N GLY A 100 19.40 -11.05 17.11
CA GLY A 100 18.78 -9.91 16.44
C GLY A 100 18.12 -10.27 15.11
N PHE A 101 17.03 -9.56 14.78
CA PHE A 101 16.25 -9.77 13.57
C PHE A 101 15.78 -8.45 12.97
N VAL A 102 15.33 -8.52 11.72
CA VAL A 102 14.57 -7.49 11.02
C VAL A 102 13.25 -8.11 10.61
N ARG A 103 12.14 -7.51 11.04
CA ARG A 103 10.80 -7.87 10.59
C ARG A 103 10.32 -6.81 9.61
N ILE A 104 9.92 -7.25 8.43
CA ILE A 104 9.42 -6.38 7.36
C ILE A 104 7.99 -6.79 7.09
N ILE A 105 7.08 -5.82 7.11
CA ILE A 105 5.65 -6.01 6.92
C ILE A 105 5.25 -5.16 5.71
N ARG A 106 4.63 -5.78 4.70
CA ARG A 106 4.02 -5.03 3.60
C ARG A 106 2.66 -4.52 4.07
N ILE A 107 2.53 -3.20 4.11
CA ILE A 107 1.28 -2.53 4.46
C ILE A 107 0.38 -2.60 3.22
N PRO A 108 -0.83 -3.17 3.31
CA PRO A 108 -1.78 -3.15 2.20
C PRO A 108 -2.40 -1.75 2.10
N LEU A 109 -1.61 -0.77 1.61
CA LEU A 109 -2.01 0.62 1.50
C LEU A 109 -3.30 0.78 0.67
N GLN A 110 -3.45 -0.03 -0.39
CA GLN A 110 -4.67 -0.11 -1.18
C GLN A 110 -5.87 -0.42 -0.28
N ASN A 111 -5.82 -1.49 0.50
CA ASN A 111 -6.91 -1.89 1.39
C ASN A 111 -7.25 -0.81 2.40
N ILE A 112 -6.24 -0.16 3.00
CA ILE A 112 -6.47 0.94 3.94
C ILE A 112 -7.15 2.13 3.25
N ILE A 113 -6.75 2.46 2.03
CA ILE A 113 -7.34 3.58 1.28
C ILE A 113 -8.78 3.27 0.87
N TYR A 114 -9.06 2.06 0.39
CA TYR A 114 -10.42 1.61 0.08
C TYR A 114 -11.31 1.50 1.33
N GLN A 115 -10.77 1.03 2.46
CA GLN A 115 -11.48 1.02 3.74
C GLN A 115 -11.87 2.44 4.17
N ASN A 116 -10.94 3.40 4.06
CA ASN A 116 -11.23 4.80 4.34
C ASN A 116 -12.26 5.39 3.36
N ALA A 117 -12.24 5.00 2.10
CA ALA A 117 -13.25 5.39 1.12
C ALA A 117 -14.64 4.83 1.51
N ALA A 118 -14.72 3.55 1.85
CA ALA A 118 -15.96 2.91 2.29
C ALA A 118 -16.52 3.54 3.58
N ASN A 119 -15.66 3.89 4.53
CA ASN A 119 -16.07 4.55 5.78
C ASN A 119 -16.63 5.97 5.58
N GLN A 120 -16.32 6.64 4.46
CA GLN A 120 -16.91 7.93 4.11
C GLN A 120 -18.35 7.81 3.57
N ILE A 121 -18.77 6.61 3.15
CA ILE A 121 -20.13 6.37 2.66
C ILE A 121 -21.09 6.28 3.85
N SER A 122 -22.18 7.03 3.79
CA SER A 122 -23.29 7.08 4.75
C SER A 122 -24.64 7.14 4.03
N ASN A 123 -25.73 7.15 4.79
CA ASN A 123 -27.08 7.20 4.24
C ASN A 123 -27.34 8.48 3.42
N GLU A 124 -26.66 9.57 3.78
CA GLU A 124 -26.76 10.90 3.18
C GLU A 124 -25.77 11.11 2.03
N THR A 125 -24.92 10.12 1.73
CA THR A 125 -23.99 10.20 0.59
C THR A 125 -24.76 10.48 -0.68
N THR A 126 -24.27 11.43 -1.47
CA THR A 126 -24.80 11.86 -2.77
C THR A 126 -23.92 11.36 -3.92
N LEU A 127 -24.39 11.52 -5.17
CA LEU A 127 -23.57 11.23 -6.35
C LEU A 127 -22.28 12.06 -6.38
N ALA A 128 -22.34 13.33 -5.97
CA ALA A 128 -21.16 14.20 -5.92
C ALA A 128 -20.10 13.69 -4.93
N ASP A 129 -20.53 13.11 -3.80
CA ASP A 129 -19.62 12.48 -2.84
C ASP A 129 -18.94 11.24 -3.44
N ILE A 130 -19.67 10.43 -4.20
CA ILE A 130 -19.11 9.27 -4.92
C ILE A 130 -18.09 9.71 -5.96
N GLU A 131 -18.40 10.74 -6.74
CA GLU A 131 -17.47 11.30 -7.73
C GLU A 131 -16.20 11.84 -7.04
N TYR A 132 -16.35 12.54 -5.91
CA TYR A 132 -15.22 13.02 -5.13
C TYR A 132 -14.34 11.87 -4.60
N ILE A 133 -14.96 10.82 -4.04
CA ILE A 133 -14.25 9.64 -3.51
C ILE A 133 -13.52 8.91 -4.65
N THR A 134 -14.20 8.63 -5.76
CA THR A 134 -13.62 7.90 -6.89
C THR A 134 -12.52 8.69 -7.58
N GLU A 135 -12.66 10.01 -7.73
CA GLU A 135 -11.61 10.86 -8.29
C GLU A 135 -10.36 10.88 -7.39
N ARG A 136 -10.52 10.86 -6.07
CA ARG A 136 -9.38 10.67 -5.16
C ARG A 136 -8.68 9.32 -5.37
N LEU A 137 -9.45 8.23 -5.49
CA LEU A 137 -8.89 6.90 -5.76
C LEU A 137 -8.13 6.87 -7.10
N ARG A 138 -8.64 7.57 -8.13
CA ARG A 138 -7.96 7.75 -9.41
C ARG A 138 -6.67 8.53 -9.30
N LYS A 139 -6.64 9.63 -8.53
CA LYS A 139 -5.41 10.40 -8.27
C LYS A 139 -4.33 9.57 -7.57
N TYR A 140 -4.74 8.61 -6.75
CA TYR A 140 -3.84 7.63 -6.15
C TYR A 140 -3.49 6.45 -7.07
N GLY A 141 -4.04 6.39 -8.29
CA GLY A 141 -3.84 5.32 -9.26
C GLY A 141 -4.43 3.98 -8.85
N LEU A 142 -5.32 3.98 -7.86
CA LEU A 142 -6.01 2.78 -7.39
C LEU A 142 -7.23 2.45 -8.25
N MET A 143 -7.75 3.45 -8.97
CA MET A 143 -8.91 3.31 -9.83
C MET A 143 -8.63 3.93 -11.19
N THR A 144 -9.04 3.25 -12.25
CA THR A 144 -9.01 3.79 -13.62
C THR A 144 -10.17 4.75 -13.85
N HIS A 145 -10.11 5.52 -14.94
CA HIS A 145 -11.25 6.35 -15.34
C HIS A 145 -12.51 5.52 -15.58
N ARG A 146 -12.35 4.39 -16.30
CA ARG A 146 -13.45 3.48 -16.61
C ARG A 146 -14.13 2.94 -15.37
N GLU A 147 -13.36 2.51 -14.36
CA GLU A 147 -13.92 2.01 -13.10
C GLU A 147 -14.66 3.09 -12.32
N SER A 148 -14.10 4.29 -12.22
CA SER A 148 -14.77 5.43 -11.56
C SER A 148 -16.09 5.76 -12.24
N THR A 149 -16.12 5.82 -13.58
CA THR A 149 -17.35 6.03 -14.35
C THR A 149 -18.38 4.94 -14.11
N LEU A 150 -17.96 3.67 -14.06
CA LEU A 150 -18.86 2.55 -13.75
C LEU A 150 -19.43 2.64 -12.32
N VAL A 151 -18.61 2.98 -11.33
CA VAL A 151 -19.05 3.15 -9.93
C VAL A 151 -20.06 4.30 -9.81
N SER A 152 -19.81 5.44 -10.45
CA SER A 152 -20.75 6.58 -10.43
C SER A 152 -22.07 6.24 -11.11
N HIS A 153 -22.04 5.57 -12.27
CA HIS A 153 -23.27 5.13 -12.94
C HIS A 153 -24.04 4.11 -12.12
N PHE A 154 -23.34 3.14 -11.52
CA PHE A 154 -23.96 2.14 -10.65
C PHE A 154 -24.64 2.81 -9.45
N TYR A 155 -23.97 3.76 -8.80
CA TYR A 155 -24.56 4.52 -7.70
C TYR A 155 -25.85 5.24 -8.13
N ASN A 156 -25.83 5.94 -9.27
CA ASN A 156 -27.01 6.65 -9.78
C ASN A 156 -28.21 5.72 -10.02
N LEU A 157 -27.96 4.50 -10.54
CA LEU A 157 -29.01 3.49 -10.74
C LEU A 157 -29.62 3.02 -9.41
N ILE A 158 -28.80 2.76 -8.39
CA ILE A 158 -29.29 2.26 -7.11
C ILE A 158 -29.87 3.37 -6.21
N ASP A 159 -29.48 4.63 -6.41
CA ASP A 159 -29.98 5.75 -5.62
C ASP A 159 -31.50 5.90 -5.71
N GLN A 160 -32.06 5.60 -6.88
CA GLN A 160 -33.51 5.64 -7.13
C GLN A 160 -34.24 4.35 -6.74
N ALA A 161 -33.52 3.22 -6.66
CA ALA A 161 -34.13 1.89 -6.54
C ALA A 161 -33.98 1.27 -5.13
N VAL A 162 -33.04 1.75 -4.33
CA VAL A 162 -32.62 1.11 -3.08
C VAL A 162 -32.66 2.10 -1.92
N GLY A 163 -33.14 1.64 -0.76
CA GLY A 163 -33.20 2.46 0.45
C GLY A 163 -31.81 2.91 0.93
N PRO A 164 -31.69 4.04 1.65
CA PRO A 164 -30.40 4.62 2.03
C PRO A 164 -29.45 3.67 2.79
N ALA A 165 -30.00 2.84 3.70
CA ALA A 165 -29.22 1.90 4.50
C ALA A 165 -28.62 0.77 3.65
N GLU A 166 -29.44 0.19 2.77
CA GLU A 166 -29.03 -0.87 1.85
C GLU A 166 -28.05 -0.34 0.80
N ARG A 167 -28.31 0.84 0.25
CA ARG A 167 -27.40 1.53 -0.68
C ARG A 167 -26.02 1.76 -0.05
N THR A 168 -25.99 2.22 1.20
CA THR A 168 -24.74 2.40 1.96
C THR A 168 -23.98 1.07 2.08
N ALA A 169 -24.67 -0.01 2.45
CA ALA A 169 -24.07 -1.33 2.57
C ALA A 169 -23.51 -1.84 1.23
N ILE A 170 -24.28 -1.72 0.14
CA ILE A 170 -23.88 -2.10 -1.22
C ILE A 170 -22.64 -1.33 -1.66
N MET A 171 -22.64 0.00 -1.51
CA MET A 171 -21.51 0.84 -1.93
C MET A 171 -20.25 0.59 -1.12
N ARG A 172 -20.38 0.35 0.19
CA ARG A 172 -19.26 -0.08 1.03
C ARG A 172 -18.70 -1.41 0.58
N ALA A 173 -19.56 -2.40 0.35
CA ALA A 173 -19.15 -3.72 -0.13
C ALA A 173 -18.44 -3.63 -1.49
N LEU A 174 -18.97 -2.83 -2.43
CA LEU A 174 -18.35 -2.58 -3.73
C LEU A 174 -16.94 -2.02 -3.58
N LEU A 175 -16.77 -0.94 -2.82
CA LEU A 175 -15.45 -0.33 -2.61
C LEU A 175 -14.47 -1.28 -1.91
N LEU A 176 -14.94 -2.07 -0.95
CA LEU A 176 -14.10 -3.06 -0.28
C LEU A 176 -13.71 -4.21 -1.21
N SER A 177 -14.58 -4.63 -2.12
CA SER A 177 -14.25 -5.70 -3.10
C SER A 177 -13.10 -5.28 -4.03
N LEU A 178 -13.04 -4.00 -4.42
CA LEU A 178 -11.97 -3.43 -5.24
C LEU A 178 -10.63 -3.33 -4.51
N ALA A 179 -10.59 -3.52 -3.19
CA ALA A 179 -9.35 -3.54 -2.43
C ALA A 179 -8.54 -4.83 -2.65
N TYR A 180 -9.19 -5.92 -3.05
CA TYR A 180 -8.60 -7.26 -3.10
C TYR A 180 -8.41 -7.82 -4.52
N ILE A 181 -8.66 -6.99 -5.54
CA ILE A 181 -8.44 -7.28 -6.96
C ILE A 181 -7.14 -6.59 -7.39
#